data_AF-A0A485CDD6-F1
#
_entry.id   AF-A0A485CDD6-F1
#
_cell.length_a   1.000
_cell.length_b   1.000
_cell.length_c   1.000
_cell.angle_alpha   90.00
_cell.angle_beta   90.00
_cell.angle_gamma   90.00
#
_symmetry.space_group_name_H-M   'P 1'
#
loop_
_entity.id
_entity.type
_entity.pdbx_description
1 polymer ?
#
loop_
_entity_poly.entity_id
_entity_poly.type
_entity_poly.pdbx_seq_one_letter_code
_entity_poly.pdbx_strand_id
1 'polypeptide(L)'
;MMMVLGLFVFQLRTVPYQQLQYQRNWRHVTNNRVNRRPTTQFLGPDNDQLTFSGVLMPEVTGGRLSLLALELMAEQGKAWPLIEGGGTIYGMYVIESLSRRKRNFSPAVKREK
;
A
#
# COMPACT_ATOMS: atom_id res chain seq x y z
N MET A 1 -13.04 0.65 -10.71
CA MET A 1 -12.20 -0.13 -9.78
C MET A 1 -10.79 0.43 -9.87
N MET A 2 -10.12 0.73 -8.76
CA MET A 2 -8.79 1.36 -8.79
C MET A 2 -7.68 0.32 -8.73
N MET A 3 -7.78 -0.63 -7.80
CA MET A 3 -6.81 -1.70 -7.61
C MET A 3 -7.45 -2.85 -6.83
N VAL A 4 -6.85 -4.03 -6.88
CA VAL A 4 -7.25 -5.22 -6.13
C VAL A 4 -6.02 -5.83 -5.47
N LEU A 5 -6.11 -6.08 -4.16
CA LEU A 5 -5.14 -6.86 -3.39
C LEU A 5 -5.84 -8.14 -2.92
N GLY A 6 -5.54 -9.27 -3.58
CA GLY A 6 -6.22 -10.53 -3.31
C GLY A 6 -7.72 -10.43 -3.59
N LEU A 7 -8.53 -10.51 -2.53
CA LEU A 7 -9.98 -10.36 -2.59
C LEU A 7 -10.45 -8.94 -2.22
N PHE A 8 -9.54 -8.07 -1.78
CA PHE A 8 -9.87 -6.71 -1.37
C PHE A 8 -9.80 -5.75 -2.56
N VAL A 9 -10.91 -5.07 -2.84
CA VAL A 9 -11.03 -4.14 -3.96
C VAL A 9 -10.96 -2.70 -3.46
N PHE A 10 -9.97 -1.94 -3.95
CA PHE A 10 -9.87 -0.51 -3.75
C PHE A 10 -10.82 0.23 -4.72
N GLN A 11 -11.84 0.86 -4.17
CA GLN A 11 -12.85 1.63 -4.89
C GLN A 11 -13.46 2.72 -4.01
N LEU A 12 -14.22 3.63 -4.61
CA LEU A 12 -14.86 4.76 -3.90
C LEU A 12 -15.80 4.34 -2.74
N ARG A 13 -16.36 3.13 -2.78
CA ARG A 13 -17.23 2.58 -1.71
C ARG A 13 -16.47 1.80 -0.62
N THR A 14 -15.16 1.64 -0.74
CA THR A 14 -14.33 0.89 0.23
C THR A 14 -13.21 1.78 0.77
N VAL A 15 -12.00 1.64 0.23
CA VAL A 15 -10.82 2.45 0.56
C VAL A 15 -10.27 2.99 -0.76
N PRO A 16 -10.68 4.18 -1.21
CA PRO A 16 -10.04 4.84 -2.33
C PRO A 16 -8.72 5.46 -1.86
N TYR A 17 -7.66 5.24 -2.62
CA TYR A 17 -6.42 5.99 -2.49
C TYR A 17 -6.43 7.18 -3.45
N GLN A 18 -5.83 8.30 -3.04
CA GLN A 18 -5.64 9.46 -3.92
C GLN A 18 -4.23 9.49 -4.52
N GLN A 19 -3.27 8.88 -3.81
CA GLN A 19 -1.89 8.82 -4.24
C GLN A 19 -1.37 7.39 -4.17
N LEU A 20 -0.70 6.98 -5.25
CA LEU A 20 0.06 5.75 -5.38
C LEU A 20 1.53 6.12 -5.48
N GLN A 21 2.37 5.60 -4.58
CA GLN A 21 3.82 5.73 -4.65
C GLN A 21 4.44 4.36 -4.84
N TYR A 22 5.15 4.17 -5.95
CA TYR A 22 5.88 2.96 -6.27
C TYR A 22 7.39 3.21 -6.16
N GLN A 23 8.04 2.49 -5.26
CA GLN A 23 9.47 2.57 -5.03
C GLN A 23 10.12 1.23 -5.34
N ARG A 24 11.09 1.26 -6.25
CA ARG A 24 11.86 0.10 -6.68
C ARG A 24 13.31 0.30 -6.32
N ASN A 25 13.88 -0.70 -5.66
CA ASN A 25 15.23 -0.62 -5.14
C ASN A 25 16.10 -1.66 -5.85
N TRP A 26 17.39 -1.36 -5.99
CA TRP A 26 18.36 -2.23 -6.65
C TRP A 26 19.63 -2.30 -5.82
N ARG A 27 20.20 -3.49 -5.70
CA ARG A 27 21.36 -3.74 -4.85
C ARG A 27 22.65 -3.56 -5.65
N HIS A 28 23.48 -2.64 -5.18
CA HIS A 28 24.82 -2.38 -5.71
C HIS A 28 25.84 -2.49 -4.58
N VAL A 29 26.81 -3.40 -4.72
CA VAL A 29 27.92 -3.54 -3.76
C VAL A 29 29.18 -2.92 -4.35
N THR A 30 29.86 -2.12 -3.53
CA THR A 30 31.11 -1.46 -3.93
C THR A 30 32.29 -2.20 -3.31
N ASN A 31 33.16 -2.75 -4.15
CA ASN A 31 34.37 -3.43 -3.72
C ASN A 31 35.58 -2.52 -3.89
N ASN A 32 36.24 -2.21 -2.77
CA ASN A 32 37.49 -1.46 -2.76
C ASN A 32 38.65 -2.33 -3.26
N ARG A 33 39.56 -1.73 -4.01
CA ARG A 33 40.75 -2.39 -4.54
C ARG A 33 41.97 -1.57 -4.16
N VAL A 34 43.06 -2.23 -3.77
CA VAL A 34 44.31 -1.56 -3.40
C VAL A 34 44.82 -0.74 -4.59
N ASN A 35 45.09 0.55 -4.36
CA ASN A 35 45.56 1.52 -5.36
C ASN A 35 44.70 1.65 -6.63
N ARG A 36 43.42 1.28 -6.58
CA ARG A 36 42.49 1.46 -7.72
C ARG A 36 41.15 2.01 -7.27
N ARG A 37 40.42 2.59 -8.22
CA ARG A 37 39.03 3.00 -7.99
C ARG A 37 38.17 1.79 -7.61
N PRO A 38 37.27 1.94 -6.62
CA PRO A 38 36.31 0.90 -6.27
C PRO A 38 35.46 0.52 -7.48
N THR A 39 35.07 -0.75 -7.56
CA THR A 39 34.16 -1.25 -8.61
C THR A 39 32.80 -1.54 -8.01
N THR A 40 31.74 -1.12 -8.68
CA THR A 40 30.37 -1.40 -8.30
C THR A 40 29.88 -2.65 -9.01
N GLN A 41 29.32 -3.60 -8.26
CA GLN A 41 28.72 -4.82 -8.76
C GLN A 41 27.21 -4.77 -8.55
N PHE A 42 26.45 -5.00 -9.61
CA PHE A 42 25.01 -5.15 -9.55
C PHE A 42 24.65 -6.54 -9.04
N LEU A 43 23.94 -6.62 -7.91
CA LEU A 43 23.48 -7.87 -7.28
C LEU A 43 22.01 -8.18 -7.56
N GLY A 44 21.35 -7.37 -8.39
CA GLY A 44 19.95 -7.56 -8.77
C GLY A 44 18.97 -6.62 -8.06
N PRO A 45 17.67 -6.81 -8.31
CA PRO A 45 16.61 -6.06 -7.64
C PRO A 45 16.59 -6.35 -6.13
N ASP A 46 16.09 -5.37 -5.38
CA ASP A 46 15.77 -5.47 -3.97
C ASP A 46 14.24 -5.51 -3.77
N ASN A 47 13.77 -5.38 -2.54
CA ASN A 47 12.34 -5.31 -2.24
C ASN A 47 11.69 -4.03 -2.81
N ASP A 48 10.60 -4.24 -3.53
CA ASP A 48 9.75 -3.18 -4.08
C ASP A 48 8.68 -2.80 -3.05
N GLN A 49 8.47 -1.50 -2.86
CA GLN A 49 7.49 -0.96 -1.91
C GLN A 49 6.43 -0.15 -2.64
N LEU A 50 5.18 -0.42 -2.31
CA LEU A 50 4.03 0.30 -2.85
C LEU A 50 3.23 0.90 -1.70
N THR A 51 3.11 2.23 -1.71
CA THR A 51 2.42 2.99 -0.67
C THR A 51 1.15 3.62 -1.22
N PHE A 52 0.02 3.29 -0.59
CA PHE A 52 -1.29 3.89 -0.88
C PHE A 52 -1.62 4.94 0.17
N SER A 53 -1.87 6.18 -0.28
CA SER A 53 -2.26 7.28 0.60
C SER A 53 -3.59 7.88 0.18
N GLY A 54 -4.43 8.19 1.16
CA GLY A 54 -5.73 8.80 0.91
C GLY A 54 -6.49 9.19 2.18
N VAL A 55 -7.62 9.84 1.98
CA VAL A 55 -8.55 10.28 3.03
C VAL A 55 -9.81 9.44 2.94
N LEU A 56 -10.19 8.86 4.08
CA LEU A 56 -11.44 8.14 4.23
C LEU A 56 -12.48 9.03 4.89
N MET A 57 -13.60 9.25 4.21
CA MET A 57 -14.75 9.97 4.76
C MET A 57 -15.85 8.96 5.07
N PRO A 58 -16.06 8.55 6.34
CA PRO A 58 -16.95 7.43 6.68
C PRO A 58 -18.38 7.57 6.15
N GLU A 59 -18.89 8.81 6.07
CA GLU A 59 -20.24 9.14 5.60
C GLU A 59 -20.43 8.93 4.08
N VAL A 60 -19.34 8.95 3.31
CA VAL A 60 -19.38 8.88 1.84
C VAL A 60 -18.73 7.60 1.32
N THR A 61 -17.68 7.13 1.99
CA THR A 61 -16.71 6.19 1.44
C THR A 61 -16.78 4.80 2.06
N GLY A 62 -17.50 4.60 3.18
CA GLY A 62 -17.63 3.28 3.82
C GLY A 62 -16.29 2.76 4.37
N GLY A 63 -15.74 3.42 5.40
CA GLY A 63 -14.33 3.23 5.75
C GLY A 63 -14.00 2.22 6.85
N ARG A 64 -14.90 1.98 7.83
CA ARG A 64 -14.49 1.27 9.06
C ARG A 64 -14.33 -0.24 8.89
N LEU A 65 -15.30 -0.91 8.26
CA LEU A 65 -15.22 -2.36 8.01
C LEU A 65 -14.16 -2.68 6.96
N SER A 66 -14.03 -1.83 5.93
CA SER A 66 -13.01 -1.98 4.89
C SER A 66 -11.58 -1.89 5.45
N LEU A 67 -11.33 -0.97 6.38
CA LEU A 67 -10.05 -0.91 7.09
C LEU A 67 -9.80 -2.13 7.97
N LEU A 68 -10.83 -2.61 8.68
CA LEU A 68 -10.71 -3.83 9.49
C LEU A 68 -10.35 -5.04 8.61
N ALA A 69 -10.92 -5.14 7.41
CA ALA A 69 -10.58 -6.21 6.47
C ALA A 69 -9.09 -6.14 6.05
N LEU A 70 -8.55 -4.94 5.80
CA LEU A 70 -7.12 -4.77 5.52
C LEU A 70 -6.23 -5.11 6.72
N GLU A 71 -6.64 -4.74 7.93
CA GLU A 71 -5.95 -5.11 9.17
C GLU A 71 -5.90 -6.64 9.33
N LEU A 72 -7.04 -7.34 9.16
CA LEU A 72 -7.10 -8.80 9.20
C LEU A 72 -6.26 -9.48 8.11
N MET A 73 -6.19 -8.89 6.90
CA MET A 73 -5.33 -9.39 5.84
C MET A 73 -3.84 -9.22 6.18
N ALA A 74 -3.48 -8.12 6.85
CA ALA A 74 -2.12 -7.87 7.31
C ALA A 74 -1.73 -8.85 8.43
N GLU A 75 -2.63 -9.12 9.38
CA GLU A 75 -2.41 -10.09 10.47
C GLU A 75 -2.19 -11.52 9.96
N GLN A 76 -2.74 -11.88 8.80
CA GLN A 76 -2.47 -13.19 8.20
C GLN A 76 -1.02 -13.34 7.70
N GLY A 77 -0.30 -12.24 7.44
CA GLY A 77 1.08 -12.27 6.92
C GLY A 77 1.23 -12.94 5.56
N LYS A 78 0.13 -13.17 4.83
CA LYS A 78 0.13 -13.85 3.53
C LYS A 78 0.39 -12.85 2.41
N ALA A 79 1.09 -13.32 1.38
CA ALA A 79 1.23 -12.59 0.14
C ALA A 79 -0.05 -12.71 -0.69
N TRP A 80 -0.50 -11.58 -1.24
CA TRP A 80 -1.70 -11.48 -2.06
C TRP A 80 -1.36 -10.93 -3.44
N PRO A 81 -2.03 -11.39 -4.50
CA PRO A 81 -1.84 -10.81 -5.83
C PRO A 81 -2.32 -9.37 -5.84
N LEU A 82 -1.50 -8.47 -6.37
CA LEU A 82 -1.82 -7.06 -6.53
C LEU A 82 -2.00 -6.73 -8.01
N ILE A 83 -3.18 -6.24 -8.35
CA ILE A 83 -3.62 -6.00 -9.73
C ILE A 83 -4.26 -4.62 -9.81
N GLU A 84 -3.75 -3.78 -10.71
CA GLU A 84 -4.34 -2.49 -11.00
C GLU A 84 -5.69 -2.63 -11.71
N GLY A 85 -6.62 -1.70 -11.46
CA GLY A 85 -7.90 -1.66 -12.16
C GLY A 85 -7.79 -1.47 -13.68
N GLY A 86 -6.64 -0.98 -14.16
CA GLY A 86 -6.30 -0.88 -15.58
C GLY A 86 -5.75 -2.16 -16.21
N GLY A 87 -5.51 -3.22 -15.41
CA GLY A 87 -5.03 -4.53 -15.89
C GLY A 87 -3.55 -4.80 -15.63
N THR A 88 -2.78 -3.85 -15.09
CA THR A 88 -1.37 -4.07 -14.72
C THR A 88 -1.27 -5.03 -13.53
N ILE A 89 -0.51 -6.11 -13.69
CA ILE A 89 -0.23 -7.07 -12.60
C ILE A 89 1.10 -6.71 -11.96
N TYR A 90 1.09 -6.34 -10.68
CA TYR A 90 2.30 -6.02 -9.93
C TYR A 90 2.98 -7.25 -9.33
N GLY A 91 2.24 -8.35 -9.14
CA GLY A 91 2.75 -9.58 -8.54
C GLY A 91 2.21 -9.80 -7.13
N MET A 92 2.97 -10.48 -6.28
CA MET A 92 2.55 -10.85 -4.94
C MET A 92 3.09 -9.86 -3.91
N TYR A 93 2.21 -9.24 -3.14
CA TYR A 93 2.54 -8.24 -2.12
C TYR A 93 2.03 -8.66 -0.75
N VAL A 94 2.79 -8.31 0.29
CA VAL A 94 2.39 -8.42 1.70
C VAL A 94 2.14 -7.03 2.25
N ILE A 95 1.19 -6.89 3.18
CA ILE A 95 0.95 -5.62 3.88
C ILE A 95 1.98 -5.51 5.01
N GLU A 96 2.98 -4.65 4.84
CA GLU A 96 4.02 -4.43 5.86
C GLU A 96 3.60 -3.43 6.93
N SER A 97 2.79 -2.43 6.57
CA SER A 97 2.36 -1.40 7.50
C SER A 97 1.00 -0.82 7.13
N LEU A 98 0.22 -0.44 8.15
CA LEU A 98 -1.02 0.30 8.00
C LEU A 98 -1.00 1.48 8.98
N SER A 99 -0.99 2.69 8.44
CA SER A 99 -0.99 3.92 9.25
C SER A 99 -2.33 4.63 9.10
N ARG A 100 -3.00 4.86 10.24
CA ARG A 100 -4.30 5.54 10.28
C ARG A 100 -4.23 6.78 11.15
N ARG A 101 -4.47 7.94 10.53
CA ARG A 101 -4.66 9.20 11.25
C ARG A 101 -6.13 9.57 11.23
N LYS A 102 -6.77 9.65 12.41
CA LYS A 102 -8.11 10.20 12.55
C LYS A 102 -8.00 11.71 12.81
N ARG A 103 -8.63 12.52 11.97
CA ARG A 103 -8.78 13.97 12.16
C ARG A 103 -10.28 14.26 12.07
N ASN A 104 -10.79 15.04 13.02
CA ASN A 104 -12.20 15.38 13.26
C ASN A 104 -12.95 14.35 14.12
N PHE A 105 -13.29 14.78 15.33
CA PHE A 105 -14.33 14.17 16.17
C PHE A 105 -15.63 14.87 15.81
N SER A 106 -16.37 14.36 14.82
CA SER A 106 -17.73 14.81 14.59
C SER A 106 -18.59 14.14 15.67
N PRO A 107 -19.18 14.87 16.64
CA PRO A 107 -20.21 14.28 17.47
C PRO A 107 -21.32 13.85 16.51
N ALA A 108 -21.77 12.59 16.62
CA ALA A 108 -22.83 12.05 15.79
C ALA A 108 -24.02 13.02 15.84
N VAL A 109 -24.25 13.76 14.75
CA VAL A 109 -25.43 14.61 14.63
C VAL A 109 -26.61 13.66 14.55
N LYS A 110 -27.31 13.50 15.68
CA LYS A 110 -28.66 12.94 15.73
C LYS A 110 -29.48 13.77 14.74
N ARG A 111 -29.86 13.18 13.61
CA ARG A 111 -30.94 13.73 12.79
C ARG A 111 -32.21 13.57 13.61
N GLU A 112 -32.66 14.67 14.20
CA GLU A 112 -34.01 14.78 14.73
C GLU A 112 -34.99 14.93 13.55
N LYS A 113 -36.20 14.43 13.77
CA LYS A 113 -37.22 14.07 12.78
C LYS A 113 -37.75 15.24 11.97
#